data_AF-A0A6A8ESK5-F1
#
_entry.id   AF-A0A6A8ESK5-F1
#
_cell.length_a   1.000
_cell.length_b   1.000
_cell.length_c   1.000
_cell.angle_alpha   90.00
_cell.angle_beta   90.00
_cell.angle_gamma   90.00
#
_symmetry.space_group_name_H-M   'P 1'
#
loop_
_entity.id
_entity.type
_entity.pdbx_description
1 polymer ?
#
loop_
_entity_poly.entity_id
_entity_poly.type
_entity_poly.pdbx_seq_one_letter_code
_entity_poly.pdbx_strand_id
1 'polypeptide(L)'
;MVLLPWTPPYDWAWMVGFLQARAVAGVERFHDGGYSRSFGVEGHRGLIHLAPDEEAQGLRVTLSPGLQPVAEICYARIGQLFDLACDPRQVARTLGDLAQARPGLRLPGALDAFE
;
A
#
# COMPACT_ATOMS: atom_id res chain seq x y z
N MET A 1 9.25 -12.12 -4.83
CA MET A 1 7.87 -11.56 -4.82
C MET A 1 7.13 -12.19 -3.67
N VAL A 2 6.38 -11.40 -2.89
CA VAL A 2 5.55 -11.83 -1.76
C VAL A 2 4.15 -11.22 -1.90
N LEU A 3 3.09 -11.93 -1.51
CA LEU A 3 1.73 -11.38 -1.45
C LEU A 3 1.44 -10.91 -0.02
N LEU A 4 1.10 -9.64 0.14
CA LEU A 4 0.59 -9.10 1.41
C LEU A 4 -0.94 -9.04 1.34
N PRO A 5 -1.68 -9.85 2.11
CA PRO A 5 -3.13 -9.94 1.99
C PRO A 5 -3.83 -8.69 2.53
N TRP A 6 -5.04 -8.43 2.04
CA TRP A 6 -6.00 -7.50 2.65
C TRP A 6 -7.35 -8.20 2.89
N THR A 7 -8.18 -7.59 3.73
CA THR A 7 -9.58 -8.04 3.89
C THR A 7 -10.48 -7.27 2.91
N PRO A 8 -11.20 -7.91 1.97
CA PRO A 8 -12.12 -7.19 1.09
C PRO A 8 -13.32 -6.57 1.81
N PRO A 9 -13.93 -5.49 1.26
CA PRO A 9 -13.52 -4.81 0.02
C PRO A 9 -12.30 -3.89 0.20
N TYR A 10 -11.58 -3.64 -0.89
CA TYR A 10 -10.47 -2.68 -0.97
C TYR A 10 -10.64 -1.82 -2.23
N ASP A 11 -10.75 -0.50 -2.08
CA ASP A 11 -10.90 0.45 -3.20
C ASP A 11 -9.52 0.86 -3.72
N TRP A 12 -8.94 0.00 -4.55
CA TRP A 12 -7.58 0.21 -5.08
C TRP A 12 -7.49 1.44 -5.97
N ALA A 13 -8.50 1.67 -6.82
CA ALA A 13 -8.56 2.82 -7.71
C ALA A 13 -8.53 4.13 -6.91
N TRP A 14 -9.28 4.20 -5.80
CA TRP A 14 -9.23 5.38 -4.93
C TRP A 14 -7.88 5.55 -4.24
N MET A 15 -7.30 4.47 -3.70
CA MET A 15 -5.99 4.52 -3.04
C MET A 15 -4.90 5.03 -3.98
N VAL A 16 -4.83 4.48 -5.19
CA VAL A 16 -3.88 4.94 -6.22
C VAL A 16 -4.13 6.38 -6.59
N GLY A 17 -5.39 6.79 -6.81
CA GLY A 17 -5.73 8.17 -7.14
C GLY A 17 -5.29 9.14 -6.04
N PHE A 18 -5.43 8.76 -4.76
CA PHE A 18 -5.00 9.56 -3.62
C PHE A 18 -3.47 9.74 -3.60
N LEU A 19 -2.72 8.64 -3.74
CA LEU A 19 -1.26 8.65 -3.69
C LEU A 19 -0.67 9.33 -4.93
N GLN A 20 -1.21 9.06 -6.12
CA GLN A 20 -0.76 9.67 -7.37
C GLN A 20 -0.88 11.19 -7.36
N ALA A 21 -1.95 11.73 -6.78
CA ALA A 21 -2.13 13.17 -6.63
C ALA A 21 -1.08 13.84 -5.72
N ARG A 22 -0.32 13.05 -4.95
CA ARG A 22 0.70 13.50 -3.99
C ARG A 22 2.10 12.98 -4.33
N ALA A 23 2.24 12.31 -5.47
CA ALA A 23 3.47 11.61 -5.83
C ALA A 23 4.66 12.56 -5.93
N VAL A 24 5.76 12.22 -5.28
CA VAL A 24 7.00 12.99 -5.37
C VAL A 24 7.79 12.59 -6.62
N ALA A 25 7.99 13.54 -7.53
CA ALA A 25 8.73 13.31 -8.76
C ALA A 25 10.16 12.81 -8.49
N GLY A 26 10.53 11.68 -9.11
CA GLY A 26 11.84 11.05 -8.93
C GLY A 26 11.92 10.09 -7.74
N VAL A 27 10.93 10.07 -6.85
CA VAL A 27 10.82 9.12 -5.73
C VAL A 27 9.79 8.05 -6.05
N GLU A 28 8.63 8.48 -6.56
CA GLU A 28 7.47 7.62 -6.78
C GLU A 28 7.05 7.61 -8.25
N ARG A 29 6.56 6.45 -8.70
CA ARG A 29 6.04 6.26 -10.05
C ARG A 29 4.81 5.36 -10.03
N PHE A 30 3.75 5.84 -10.66
CA PHE A 30 2.55 5.07 -10.96
C PHE A 30 2.59 4.63 -12.42
N HIS A 31 2.18 3.41 -12.70
CA HIS A 31 2.05 2.86 -14.05
C HIS A 31 0.78 2.03 -14.15
N ASP A 32 0.48 1.53 -15.36
CA ASP A 32 -0.69 0.67 -15.55
C ASP A 32 -0.58 -0.57 -14.66
N GLY A 33 -1.55 -0.73 -13.76
CA GLY A 33 -1.60 -1.84 -12.80
C GLY A 33 -0.59 -1.82 -11.64
N GLY A 34 0.12 -0.72 -11.35
CA GLY A 34 1.07 -0.74 -10.22
C GLY A 34 1.68 0.58 -9.78
N TYR A 35 2.43 0.48 -8.68
CA TYR A 35 3.10 1.56 -7.98
C TYR A 35 4.52 1.12 -7.65
N SER A 36 5.48 2.01 -7.89
CA SER A 36 6.89 1.78 -7.57
C SER A 36 7.48 2.99 -6.88
N ARG A 37 8.40 2.78 -5.96
CA ARG A 37 9.12 3.87 -5.32
C ARG A 37 10.52 3.46 -4.86
N SER A 38 11.37 4.46 -4.65
CA SER A 38 12.58 4.28 -3.84
C SER A 38 12.23 4.22 -2.36
N PHE A 39 13.00 3.43 -1.61
CA PHE A 39 12.91 3.39 -0.15
C PHE A 39 14.30 3.16 0.46
N GLY A 40 14.51 3.74 1.63
CA GLY A 40 15.73 3.56 2.41
C GLY A 40 15.38 3.36 3.89
N VAL A 41 15.92 2.32 4.50
CA VAL A 41 15.68 1.98 5.90
C VAL A 41 16.87 1.23 6.46
N GLU A 42 17.28 1.53 7.69
CA GLU A 42 18.42 0.87 8.38
C GLU A 42 19.72 0.79 7.54
N GLY A 43 20.00 1.83 6.76
CA GLY A 43 21.19 1.88 5.89
C GLY A 43 21.06 1.09 4.57
N HIS A 44 19.99 0.31 4.41
CA HIS A 44 19.63 -0.37 3.16
C HIS A 44 18.83 0.55 2.24
N ARG A 45 18.99 0.38 0.93
CA ARG A 45 18.34 1.20 -0.09
C ARG A 45 17.96 0.37 -1.30
N GLY A 46 16.87 0.73 -1.95
CA GLY A 46 16.47 0.13 -3.21
C GLY A 46 15.09 0.55 -3.67
N LEU A 47 14.52 -0.26 -4.56
CA LEU A 47 13.19 -0.08 -5.11
C LEU A 47 12.20 -1.08 -4.53
N ILE A 48 10.98 -0.59 -4.31
CA ILE A 48 9.79 -1.37 -4.02
C ILE A 48 8.89 -1.29 -5.26
N HIS A 49 8.42 -2.44 -5.72
CA HIS A 49 7.42 -2.57 -6.78
C HIS A 49 6.18 -3.26 -6.24
N LEU A 50 5.02 -2.69 -6.52
CA LEU A 50 3.73 -3.08 -5.96
C LEU A 50 2.69 -3.20 -7.08
N ALA A 51 1.93 -4.29 -7.06
CA ALA A 51 0.79 -4.48 -7.96
C ALA A 51 -0.37 -5.14 -7.18
N PRO A 52 -1.60 -4.61 -7.25
CA PRO A 52 -2.73 -5.26 -6.62
C PRO A 52 -3.01 -6.62 -7.29
N ASP A 53 -3.59 -7.52 -6.53
CA ASP A 53 -4.15 -8.78 -6.99
C ASP A 53 -5.55 -8.91 -6.39
N GLU A 54 -6.56 -8.45 -7.14
CA GLU A 54 -7.95 -8.52 -6.69
C GLU A 54 -8.45 -9.96 -6.60
N GLU A 55 -7.94 -10.88 -7.42
CA GLU A 55 -8.31 -12.30 -7.34
C GLU A 55 -7.75 -12.93 -6.06
N ALA A 56 -6.45 -12.71 -5.79
CA ALA A 56 -5.79 -13.22 -4.59
C ALA A 56 -6.05 -12.37 -3.32
N GLN A 57 -6.77 -11.25 -3.44
CA GLN A 57 -7.09 -10.32 -2.36
C GLN A 57 -5.83 -9.83 -1.61
N GLY A 58 -4.84 -9.34 -2.36
CA GLY A 58 -3.59 -8.87 -1.76
C GLY A 58 -2.70 -8.05 -2.68
N LEU A 59 -1.67 -7.44 -2.10
CA LEU A 59 -0.68 -6.63 -2.79
C LEU A 59 0.55 -7.48 -3.10
N ARG A 60 0.86 -7.68 -4.38
CA ARG A 60 2.09 -8.34 -4.82
C ARG A 60 3.26 -7.36 -4.68
N VAL A 61 4.22 -7.75 -3.84
CA VAL A 61 5.41 -6.95 -3.50
C VAL A 61 6.67 -7.58 -4.06
N THR A 62 7.46 -6.78 -4.77
CA THR A 62 8.81 -7.13 -5.18
C THR A 62 9.80 -6.11 -4.65
N LEU A 63 10.81 -6.60 -3.94
CA LEU A 63 11.89 -5.78 -3.41
C LEU A 63 13.16 -6.00 -4.25
N SER A 64 13.81 -4.92 -4.63
CA SER A 64 15.15 -4.98 -5.24
C SER A 64 16.18 -5.58 -4.25
N PRO A 65 17.33 -6.11 -4.72
CA PRO A 65 18.32 -6.79 -3.87
C PRO A 65 18.78 -5.97 -2.65
N GLY A 66 18.92 -4.65 -2.80
CA GLY A 66 19.38 -3.78 -1.71
C GLY A 66 18.43 -3.69 -0.52
N LEU A 67 17.15 -4.04 -0.69
CA LEU A 67 16.13 -4.06 0.37
C LEU A 67 15.82 -5.47 0.91
N GLN A 68 16.33 -6.53 0.28
CA GLN A 68 16.08 -7.91 0.72
C GLN A 68 16.56 -8.18 2.16
N PRO A 69 17.70 -7.65 2.63
CA PRO A 69 18.14 -7.85 4.02
C PRO A 69 17.17 -7.28 5.08
N VAL A 70 16.33 -6.31 4.69
CA VAL A 70 15.35 -5.61 5.55
C VAL A 70 13.92 -5.83 5.06
N ALA A 71 13.66 -6.98 4.42
CA ALA A 71 12.39 -7.26 3.76
C ALA A 71 11.17 -7.18 4.70
N GLU A 72 11.27 -7.73 5.91
CA GLU A 72 10.16 -7.71 6.88
C GLU A 72 9.77 -6.29 7.29
N ILE A 73 10.77 -5.40 7.47
CA ILE A 73 10.51 -3.97 7.74
C ILE A 73 9.80 -3.35 6.55
N CYS A 74 10.28 -3.60 5.32
CA CYS A 74 9.62 -3.13 4.11
C CYS A 74 8.16 -3.58 4.05
N TYR A 75 7.87 -4.87 4.31
CA TYR A 75 6.50 -5.40 4.30
C TYR A 75 5.61 -4.76 5.34
N ALA A 76 6.11 -4.57 6.57
CA ALA A 76 5.37 -3.88 7.62
C ALA A 76 5.04 -2.42 7.23
N ARG A 77 6.01 -1.69 6.67
CA ARG A 77 5.79 -0.31 6.20
C ARG A 77 4.81 -0.26 5.04
N ILE A 78 4.91 -1.16 4.07
CA ILE A 78 3.94 -1.27 2.97
C ILE A 78 2.54 -1.54 3.53
N GLY A 79 2.43 -2.43 4.52
CA GLY A 79 1.18 -2.68 5.23
C GLY A 79 0.58 -1.43 5.88
N GLN A 80 1.42 -0.55 6.43
CA GLN A 80 1.01 0.75 7.00
C GLN A 80 0.61 1.75 5.92
N LEU A 81 1.39 1.89 4.84
CA LEU A 81 1.08 2.80 3.73
C LEU A 81 -0.29 2.48 3.10
N PHE A 82 -0.58 1.20 2.90
CA PHE A 82 -1.81 0.73 2.26
C PHE A 82 -2.91 0.30 3.23
N ASP A 83 -2.70 0.44 4.54
CA ASP A 83 -3.67 0.06 5.59
C ASP A 83 -4.26 -1.36 5.37
N LEU A 84 -3.36 -2.32 5.13
CA LEU A 84 -3.73 -3.70 4.78
C LEU A 84 -4.39 -4.45 5.96
N ALA A 85 -4.09 -4.04 7.19
CA ALA A 85 -4.63 -4.62 8.41
C ALA A 85 -6.07 -4.19 8.73
N CYS A 86 -6.63 -3.21 8.01
CA CYS A 86 -7.99 -2.73 8.24
C CYS A 86 -9.04 -3.81 7.99
N ASP A 87 -9.98 -3.95 8.94
CA ASP A 87 -11.24 -4.68 8.76
C ASP A 87 -12.33 -3.69 8.29
N PRO A 88 -12.63 -3.63 6.97
CA PRO A 88 -13.62 -2.71 6.44
C PRO A 88 -15.02 -2.96 6.99
N ARG A 89 -15.34 -4.17 7.48
CA ARG A 89 -16.65 -4.48 8.07
C ARG A 89 -16.81 -3.86 9.44
N GLN A 90 -15.75 -3.76 10.23
CA GLN A 90 -15.79 -3.03 11.50
C GLN A 90 -15.94 -1.53 11.28
N VAL A 91 -15.21 -0.98 10.32
CA VAL A 91 -15.32 0.44 9.93
C VAL A 91 -16.74 0.76 9.44
N ALA A 92 -17.28 -0.03 8.52
CA ALA A 92 -18.63 0.18 7.98
C ALA A 92 -19.72 0.09 9.06
N ARG A 93 -19.61 -0.86 10.00
CA ARG A 93 -20.55 -0.95 11.14
C ARG A 93 -20.55 0.29 12.02
N THR A 94 -19.38 0.90 12.20
CA THR A 94 -19.21 2.07 13.07
C THR A 94 -19.68 3.36 12.38
N LEU A 95 -19.35 3.52 11.10
CA LEU A 95 -19.67 4.73 10.34
C LEU A 95 -21.11 4.72 9.76
N GLY A 96 -21.73 3.56 9.63
CA GLY A 96 -23.09 3.42 9.08
C GLY A 96 -23.19 3.96 7.66
N ASP A 97 -24.20 4.79 7.40
CA ASP A 97 -24.51 5.36 6.08
C ASP A 97 -23.34 6.13 5.46
N LEU A 98 -22.45 6.70 6.29
CA LEU A 98 -21.28 7.43 5.80
C LEU A 98 -20.30 6.55 5.02
N ALA A 99 -20.23 5.24 5.32
CA ALA A 99 -19.35 4.31 4.62
C ALA A 99 -19.94 3.75 3.31
N GLN A 100 -21.25 3.89 3.09
CA GLN A 100 -21.94 3.20 1.97
C GLN A 100 -21.41 3.62 0.60
N ALA A 101 -21.03 4.89 0.43
CA ALA A 101 -20.54 5.39 -0.85
C ALA A 101 -19.21 4.73 -1.29
N ARG A 102 -18.36 4.33 -0.32
CA ARG A 102 -17.05 3.73 -0.57
C ARG A 102 -16.68 2.72 0.53
N PRO A 103 -17.24 1.52 0.52
CA PRO A 103 -17.03 0.53 1.59
C PRO A 103 -15.61 -0.05 1.62
N GLY A 104 -14.86 0.06 0.52
CA GLY A 104 -13.47 -0.38 0.42
C GLY A 104 -12.43 0.71 0.73
N LEU A 105 -12.87 1.91 1.15
CA LEU A 105 -11.97 3.01 1.45
C LEU A 105 -11.00 2.64 2.57
N ARG A 106 -9.75 3.10 2.44
CA ARG A 106 -8.68 2.87 3.41
C ARG A 106 -8.07 4.18 3.85
N LEU A 107 -7.30 4.14 4.92
CA LEU A 107 -6.48 5.27 5.33
C LEU A 107 -5.13 5.21 4.60
N PRO A 108 -4.80 6.14 3.69
CA PRO A 108 -3.46 6.21 3.11
C PRO A 108 -2.48 6.62 4.22
N GLY A 109 -1.57 5.71 4.55
CA GLY A 109 -0.53 5.93 5.55
C GLY A 109 0.74 6.54 4.95
N ALA A 110 1.87 6.28 5.60
CA ALA A 110 3.20 6.63 5.13
C ALA A 110 4.14 5.44 5.34
N LEU A 111 5.24 5.37 4.58
CA LEU A 111 6.26 4.35 4.79
C LEU A 111 7.23 4.70 5.91
N ASP A 112 7.43 6.00 6.14
CA ASP A 112 8.27 6.52 7.19
C ASP A 112 7.57 7.72 7.84
N ALA A 113 7.85 7.96 9.12
CA ALA A 113 7.19 9.03 9.86
C ALA A 113 7.84 10.41 9.66
N PHE A 114 9.06 10.46 9.13
CA PHE A 114 9.78 11.70 8.88
C PHE A 114 9.53 12.26 7.48
N GLU A 115 9.28 11.40 6.49
CA GLU A 115 8.86 11.78 5.13
C GLU A 115 7.50 12.49 5.13
#